data_AF-A0A932Q5A6-F1
#
_entry.id   AF-A0A932Q5A6-F1
#
_cell.length_a   1.000
_cell.length_b   1.000
_cell.length_c   1.000
_cell.angle_alpha   90.00
_cell.angle_beta   90.00
_cell.angle_gamma   90.00
#
_symmetry.space_group_name_H-M   'P 1'
#
loop_
_entity.id
_entity.type
_entity.pdbx_description
1 polymer ?
#
loop_
_entity_poly.entity_id
_entity_poly.type
_entity_poly.pdbx_seq_one_letter_code
_entity_poly.pdbx_strand_id
1 'polypeptide(L)'
;MKLARSQTTRQVRAPTQWPSPKVHRTAATTMLRTRSEGLSQKASVTVYMPEVAGDVAVNIGGRDPNGGTLTADPLIFEVRLKDLLTLSDLTMYFNIGSHSGDGFYATSVFKSSLQNMITKFQTKVLAKTFSSASIIESQGATLSWGGLFDIKRDWQTPHCGHRDGHALDVSWQSLTTAEQQILSDVVDQSIDLSFYGAEAPGTSANHWHVQPK
;
A
#
# COMPACT_ATOMS: atom_id res chain seq x y z
N MET A 1 -16.10 -42.08 -30.43
CA MET A 1 -14.84 -41.31 -30.42
C MET A 1 -14.90 -40.35 -29.21
N LYS A 2 -14.24 -40.68 -28.09
CA LYS A 2 -14.27 -39.88 -26.85
C LYS A 2 -13.11 -38.87 -26.89
N LEU A 3 -13.41 -37.59 -26.94
CA LEU A 3 -12.41 -36.51 -26.83
C LEU A 3 -12.02 -36.34 -25.36
N ALA A 4 -10.81 -36.78 -25.01
CA ALA A 4 -10.21 -36.51 -23.72
C ALA A 4 -9.80 -35.03 -23.64
N ARG A 5 -10.39 -34.28 -22.71
CA ARG A 5 -9.96 -32.91 -22.39
C ARG A 5 -8.72 -33.00 -21.49
N SER A 6 -7.57 -32.60 -22.02
CA SER A 6 -6.33 -32.43 -21.25
C SER A 6 -6.47 -31.21 -20.35
N GLN A 7 -6.54 -31.42 -19.03
CA GLN A 7 -6.39 -30.37 -18.04
C GLN A 7 -4.89 -30.12 -17.85
N THR A 8 -4.39 -29.01 -18.41
CA THR A 8 -3.01 -28.58 -18.20
C THR A 8 -2.95 -27.79 -16.91
N THR A 9 -2.57 -28.44 -15.81
CA THR A 9 -2.35 -27.78 -14.51
C THR A 9 -1.07 -26.96 -14.60
N ARG A 10 -1.18 -25.66 -14.89
CA ARG A 10 -0.05 -24.74 -14.90
C ARG A 10 0.28 -24.40 -13.45
N GLN A 11 1.32 -25.01 -12.88
CA GLN A 11 1.85 -24.59 -11.58
C GLN A 11 2.41 -23.18 -11.72
N VAL A 12 1.68 -22.20 -11.18
CA VAL A 12 2.17 -20.84 -11.00
C VAL A 12 3.16 -20.89 -9.83
N ARG A 13 4.45 -20.67 -10.11
CA ARG A 13 5.44 -20.49 -9.04
C ARG A 13 5.11 -19.18 -8.32
N ALA A 14 4.75 -19.27 -7.05
CA ALA A 14 4.60 -18.10 -6.19
C ALA A 14 5.98 -17.42 -6.05
N PRO A 15 6.09 -16.08 -6.21
CA PRO A 15 7.28 -15.36 -5.83
C PRO A 15 7.45 -15.45 -4.31
N THR A 16 8.58 -16.01 -3.87
CA THR A 16 8.80 -16.40 -2.47
C THR A 16 9.30 -15.29 -1.55
N GLN A 17 9.51 -14.06 -2.01
CA GLN A 17 9.91 -12.95 -1.16
C GLN A 17 9.69 -11.61 -1.86
N TRP A 18 9.13 -10.65 -1.12
CA TRP A 18 9.09 -9.25 -1.55
C TRP A 18 10.52 -8.75 -1.81
N PRO A 19 10.76 -7.97 -2.87
CA PRO A 19 11.97 -7.17 -2.92
C PRO A 19 11.97 -6.26 -1.68
N SER A 20 13.08 -6.22 -0.95
CA SER A 20 13.24 -5.29 0.17
C SER A 20 12.89 -3.88 -0.31
N PRO A 21 12.04 -3.12 0.42
CA PRO A 21 11.65 -1.78 0.01
C PRO A 21 12.90 -0.96 -0.32
N LYS A 22 12.90 -0.28 -1.47
CA LYS A 22 13.97 0.65 -1.80
C LYS A 22 13.97 1.74 -0.74
N VAL A 23 15.01 1.75 0.09
CA VAL A 23 15.13 2.66 1.22
C VAL A 23 15.39 4.06 0.69
N HIS A 24 14.41 4.94 0.78
CA HIS A 24 14.62 6.37 0.63
C HIS A 24 15.26 6.91 1.92
N ARG A 25 16.60 7.02 1.93
CA ARG A 25 17.31 7.73 2.99
C ARG A 25 17.35 9.22 2.64
N THR A 26 16.56 10.02 3.34
CA THR A 26 16.68 11.48 3.28
C THR A 26 17.58 11.94 4.42
N ALA A 27 18.81 12.35 4.10
CA ALA A 27 19.68 13.01 5.08
C ALA A 27 19.37 14.51 5.06
N ALA A 28 18.76 15.03 6.12
CA ALA A 28 18.71 16.47 6.36
C ALA A 28 19.93 16.87 7.19
N THR A 29 20.70 17.85 6.71
CA THR A 29 21.81 18.43 7.48
C THR A 29 21.38 19.81 7.94
N THR A 30 20.98 19.94 9.20
CA THR A 30 20.77 21.25 9.83
C THR A 30 22.03 21.66 10.56
N MET A 31 22.59 22.83 10.21
CA MET A 31 23.68 23.42 10.98
C MET A 31 23.11 24.14 12.20
N LEU A 32 23.25 23.52 13.37
CA LEU A 32 23.03 24.20 14.65
C LEU A 32 24.17 25.21 14.85
N ARG A 33 23.89 26.50 14.68
CA ARG A 33 24.82 27.57 15.05
C ARG A 33 24.60 27.91 16.51
N THR A 34 25.48 27.44 17.39
CA THR A 34 25.60 28.02 18.73
C THR A 34 26.22 29.41 18.61
N ARG A 35 25.56 30.44 19.13
CA ARG A 35 26.18 31.75 19.38
C ARG A 35 27.15 31.61 20.56
N SER A 36 28.26 30.93 20.36
CA SER A 36 29.42 31.01 21.23
C SER A 36 30.62 31.28 20.34
N GLU A 37 31.17 32.48 20.46
CA GLU A 37 32.33 32.95 19.69
C GLU A 37 33.46 31.92 19.79
N GLY A 38 33.76 31.21 18.69
CA GLY A 38 35.00 30.47 18.53
C GLY A 38 34.95 28.95 18.33
N LEU A 39 33.82 28.26 18.52
CA LEU A 39 33.74 26.79 18.31
C LEU A 39 32.46 26.40 17.57
N SER A 40 32.54 26.24 16.24
CA SER A 40 31.47 25.57 15.49
C SER A 40 31.61 24.05 15.66
N GLN A 41 30.91 23.45 16.62
CA GLN A 41 30.72 22.00 16.60
C GLN A 41 29.65 21.66 15.58
N LYS A 42 29.99 20.83 14.59
CA LYS A 42 29.00 20.28 13.65
C LYS A 42 28.30 19.12 14.34
N ALA A 43 27.04 19.30 14.70
CA ALA A 43 26.16 18.19 15.04
C ALA A 43 25.46 17.70 13.75
N SER A 44 25.35 16.39 13.58
CA SER A 44 24.53 15.77 12.54
C SER A 44 23.42 14.95 13.19
N VAL A 45 22.22 15.01 12.60
CA VAL A 45 21.07 14.21 13.00
C VAL A 45 20.71 13.33 11.81
N THR A 46 20.70 12.01 12.00
CA THR A 46 20.20 11.07 11.00
C THR A 46 18.91 10.49 11.52
N VAL A 47 17.84 10.56 10.74
CA VAL A 47 16.53 10.01 11.11
C VAL A 47 16.12 8.93 10.13
N TYR A 48 15.58 7.83 10.65
CA TYR A 48 15.11 6.69 9.89
C TYR A 48 13.61 6.51 10.12
N MET A 49 12.82 6.65 9.07
CA MET A 49 11.35 6.65 9.12
C MET A 49 10.78 5.68 8.06
N PRO A 50 11.02 4.36 8.17
CA PRO A 50 10.61 3.41 7.13
C PRO A 50 9.10 3.15 7.08
N GLU A 51 8.35 3.59 8.10
CA GLU A 51 6.94 3.24 8.29
C GLU A 51 6.03 4.45 8.39
N VAL A 52 6.60 5.64 8.47
CA VAL A 52 5.85 6.86 8.72
C VAL A 52 5.68 7.61 7.41
N ALA A 53 4.43 7.83 7.04
CA ALA A 53 4.09 8.96 6.20
C ALA A 53 3.37 10.01 7.06
N GLY A 54 3.67 11.27 6.80
CA GLY A 54 3.22 12.42 7.55
C GLY A 54 4.34 13.18 8.22
N ASP A 55 3.93 14.12 9.06
CA ASP A 55 4.84 15.06 9.69
C ASP A 55 5.42 14.42 10.96
N VAL A 56 6.75 14.34 11.02
CA VAL A 56 7.48 13.79 12.16
C VAL A 56 8.23 14.90 12.85
N ALA A 57 7.76 15.24 14.05
CA ALA A 57 8.42 16.19 14.92
C ALA A 57 9.55 15.51 15.70
N VAL A 58 10.79 15.96 15.49
CA VAL A 58 11.97 15.54 16.24
C VAL A 58 12.35 16.67 17.20
N ASN A 59 12.09 16.43 18.48
CA ASN A 59 12.50 17.33 19.55
C ASN A 59 14.00 17.18 19.80
N ILE A 60 14.75 18.26 19.67
CA ILE A 60 16.18 18.30 20.00
C ILE A 60 16.34 18.99 21.35
N GLY A 61 16.90 18.25 22.31
CA GLY A 61 17.25 18.75 23.64
C GLY A 61 18.71 18.47 23.97
N GLY A 62 19.25 19.21 24.93
CA GLY A 62 20.61 19.03 25.42
C GLY A 62 20.79 19.59 26.83
N ARG A 63 22.03 19.53 27.32
CA ARG A 63 22.46 20.24 28.54
C ARG A 63 23.67 21.11 28.23
N ASP A 64 23.74 22.28 28.85
CA ASP A 64 24.94 23.11 28.84
C ASP A 64 26.03 22.53 29.78
N PRO A 65 27.27 23.05 29.75
CA PRO A 65 28.35 22.57 30.63
C PRO A 65 28.09 22.69 32.13
N ASN A 66 27.13 23.52 32.55
CA ASN A 66 26.73 23.71 33.94
C ASN A 66 25.51 22.86 34.32
N GLY A 67 25.03 22.00 33.40
CA GLY A 67 23.89 21.13 33.61
C GLY A 67 22.52 21.75 33.33
N GLY A 68 22.47 23.02 32.89
CA GLY A 68 21.25 23.71 32.47
C GLY A 68 20.63 23.06 31.23
N THR A 69 19.30 23.00 31.16
CA THR A 69 18.59 22.40 30.01
C THR A 69 18.63 23.32 28.80
N LEU A 70 18.95 22.76 27.64
CA LEU A 70 18.81 23.40 26.33
C LEU A 70 17.64 22.76 25.59
N THR A 71 16.68 23.57 25.18
CA THR A 71 15.56 23.15 24.32
C THR A 71 15.67 23.87 22.99
N ALA A 72 15.57 23.14 21.88
CA ALA A 72 15.40 23.71 20.55
C ALA A 72 13.95 23.52 20.08
N ASP A 73 13.53 24.37 19.14
CA ASP A 73 12.29 24.14 18.40
C ASP A 73 12.34 22.78 17.69
N PRO A 74 11.23 22.05 17.59
CA PRO A 74 11.19 20.75 16.93
C PRO A 74 11.57 20.88 15.45
N LEU A 75 12.40 19.96 14.98
CA LEU A 75 12.60 19.75 13.55
C LEU A 75 11.41 18.95 13.01
N ILE A 76 10.68 19.53 12.06
CA ILE A 76 9.59 18.83 11.37
C ILE A 76 10.11 18.22 10.08
N PHE A 77 9.96 16.89 9.95
CA PHE A 77 10.23 16.16 8.73
C PHE A 77 8.91 15.75 8.09
N GLU A 78 8.64 16.24 6.88
CA GLU A 78 7.49 15.79 6.09
C GLU A 78 7.90 14.57 5.26
N VAL A 79 7.34 13.39 5.55
CA VAL A 79 7.59 12.17 4.78
C VAL A 79 6.33 11.82 4.00
N ARG A 80 6.37 11.94 2.68
CA ARG A 80 5.21 11.68 1.82
C ARG A 80 5.64 10.96 0.56
N LEU A 81 4.80 10.05 0.08
CA LEU A 81 4.96 9.49 -1.25
C LEU A 81 4.55 10.50 -2.31
N LYS A 82 5.29 10.49 -3.42
CA LYS A 82 4.89 11.23 -4.61
C LYS A 82 3.84 10.42 -5.35
N ASP A 83 2.97 11.12 -6.08
CA ASP A 83 2.02 10.52 -7.02
C ASP A 83 0.89 9.67 -6.39
N LEU A 84 0.47 9.96 -5.16
CA LEU A 84 -0.73 9.34 -4.61
C LEU A 84 -1.99 10.07 -5.08
N LEU A 85 -2.87 9.32 -5.75
CA LEU A 85 -4.18 9.75 -6.19
C LEU A 85 -5.26 9.04 -5.39
N THR A 86 -6.36 9.77 -5.12
CA THR A 86 -7.55 9.15 -4.57
C THR A 86 -8.15 8.15 -5.55
N LEU A 87 -8.70 7.05 -5.03
CA LEU A 87 -9.44 6.02 -5.75
C LEU A 87 -10.96 6.23 -5.71
N SER A 88 -11.45 7.34 -5.14
CA SER A 88 -12.87 7.59 -4.92
C SER A 88 -13.71 7.70 -6.21
N ASP A 89 -13.06 7.88 -7.35
CA ASP A 89 -13.66 7.94 -8.69
C ASP A 89 -13.72 6.58 -9.39
N LEU A 90 -13.11 5.53 -8.82
CA LEU A 90 -13.27 4.16 -9.33
C LEU A 90 -14.62 3.59 -8.91
N THR A 91 -15.20 2.73 -9.75
CA THR A 91 -16.43 1.99 -9.42
C THR A 91 -16.13 0.84 -8.45
N MET A 92 -15.75 1.19 -7.23
CA MET A 92 -15.47 0.29 -6.11
C MET A 92 -16.18 0.78 -4.84
N TYR A 93 -16.55 -0.16 -3.98
CA TYR A 93 -17.03 0.15 -2.64
C TYR A 93 -15.85 0.06 -1.67
N PHE A 94 -15.48 1.18 -1.04
CA PHE A 94 -14.41 1.20 -0.05
C PHE A 94 -14.97 0.96 1.34
N ASN A 95 -14.87 -0.28 1.82
CA ASN A 95 -15.23 -0.64 3.18
C ASN A 95 -14.07 -0.36 4.12
N ILE A 96 -13.78 0.93 4.32
CA ILE A 96 -12.83 1.40 5.33
C ILE A 96 -13.46 1.40 6.73
N GLY A 97 -14.55 0.66 6.98
CA GLY A 97 -15.22 0.66 8.29
C GLY A 97 -14.32 0.18 9.44
N SER A 98 -13.28 -0.61 9.16
CA SER A 98 -12.25 -1.02 10.12
C SER A 98 -11.21 0.07 10.44
N HIS A 99 -11.35 1.28 9.89
CA HIS A 99 -10.22 2.10 9.48
C HIS A 99 -10.60 3.61 9.38
N SER A 100 -10.12 4.47 10.29
CA SER A 100 -10.58 5.87 10.35
C SER A 100 -10.12 6.72 9.17
N GLY A 101 -11.04 7.02 8.24
CA GLY A 101 -11.10 8.25 7.43
C GLY A 101 -10.16 8.38 6.22
N ASP A 102 -9.24 7.44 6.02
CA ASP A 102 -8.23 7.50 4.95
C ASP A 102 -7.85 6.05 4.58
N GLY A 103 -7.27 5.78 3.40
CA GLY A 103 -6.95 4.39 2.98
C GLY A 103 -7.40 3.98 1.58
N PHE A 104 -7.79 4.94 0.74
CA PHE A 104 -8.21 4.72 -0.65
C PHE A 104 -7.33 5.52 -1.61
N TYR A 105 -6.02 5.54 -1.37
CA TYR A 105 -5.04 6.16 -2.25
C TYR A 105 -4.17 5.10 -2.93
N ALA A 106 -3.68 5.42 -4.12
CA ALA A 106 -2.77 4.57 -4.89
C ALA A 106 -1.89 5.44 -5.80
N THR A 107 -0.81 4.86 -6.32
CA THR A 107 -0.06 5.52 -7.39
C THR A 107 -0.90 5.67 -8.67
N SER A 108 -0.60 6.67 -9.50
CA SER A 108 -1.35 6.91 -10.74
C SER A 108 -1.34 5.70 -11.69
N VAL A 109 -0.20 5.00 -11.76
CA VAL A 109 -0.01 3.77 -12.53
C VAL A 109 -0.92 2.67 -11.98
N PHE A 110 -0.86 2.42 -10.68
CA PHE A 110 -1.66 1.36 -10.07
C PHE A 110 -3.16 1.63 -10.16
N LYS A 111 -3.58 2.89 -9.94
CA LYS A 111 -4.97 3.32 -10.17
C LYS A 111 -5.45 3.03 -11.60
N SER A 112 -4.61 3.27 -12.60
CA SER A 112 -4.94 2.97 -14.01
C SER A 112 -5.12 1.47 -14.24
N SER A 113 -4.25 0.64 -13.66
CA SER A 113 -4.37 -0.81 -13.71
C SER A 113 -5.65 -1.32 -13.02
N LEU A 114 -6.02 -0.74 -11.87
CA LEU A 114 -7.28 -1.04 -11.17
C LEU A 114 -8.51 -0.67 -12.01
N GLN A 115 -8.53 0.51 -12.63
CA GLN A 115 -9.62 0.90 -13.54
C GLN A 115 -9.80 -0.09 -14.70
N ASN A 116 -8.69 -0.56 -15.28
CA ASN A 116 -8.72 -1.57 -16.34
C ASN A 116 -9.26 -2.92 -15.82
N MET A 117 -8.84 -3.34 -14.62
CA MET A 117 -9.35 -4.55 -13.95
C MET A 117 -10.87 -4.48 -13.75
N ILE A 118 -11.38 -3.39 -13.16
CA ILE A 118 -12.81 -3.17 -12.90
C ILE A 118 -13.60 -3.24 -14.20
N THR A 119 -13.14 -2.53 -15.23
CA THR A 119 -13.80 -2.48 -16.55
C THR A 119 -13.90 -3.87 -17.19
N LYS A 120 -12.79 -4.64 -17.17
CA LYS A 120 -12.75 -6.01 -17.70
C LYS A 120 -13.64 -6.97 -16.92
N PHE A 121 -13.64 -6.86 -15.59
CA PHE A 121 -14.50 -7.63 -14.72
C PHE A 121 -15.98 -7.38 -15.05
N GLN A 122 -16.42 -6.12 -15.02
CA GLN A 122 -17.81 -5.74 -15.33
C GLN A 122 -18.24 -6.22 -16.72
N THR A 123 -17.38 -6.02 -17.73
CA THR A 123 -17.63 -6.48 -19.11
C THR A 123 -17.87 -8.00 -19.17
N LYS A 124 -17.01 -8.79 -18.50
CA LYS A 124 -17.12 -10.25 -18.51
C LYS A 124 -18.32 -10.75 -17.71
N VAL A 125 -18.69 -10.10 -16.62
CA VAL A 125 -19.88 -10.45 -15.83
C VAL A 125 -21.15 -10.17 -16.63
N LEU A 126 -21.27 -8.99 -17.24
CA LEU A 126 -22.43 -8.61 -18.04
C LEU A 126 -22.62 -9.53 -19.25
N ALA A 127 -21.52 -9.95 -19.89
CA ALA A 127 -21.56 -10.91 -21.00
C ALA A 127 -22.06 -12.31 -20.60
N LYS A 128 -22.00 -12.68 -19.31
CA LYS A 128 -22.41 -13.99 -18.80
C LYS A 128 -23.76 -13.98 -18.09
N THR A 129 -24.12 -12.87 -17.45
CA THR A 129 -25.23 -12.82 -16.46
C THR A 129 -26.37 -11.88 -16.86
N PHE A 130 -26.19 -11.08 -17.93
CA PHE A 130 -27.19 -10.21 -18.58
C PHE A 130 -27.97 -9.20 -17.72
N SER A 131 -27.73 -9.10 -16.41
CA SER A 131 -28.57 -8.31 -15.49
C SER A 131 -27.82 -7.20 -14.75
N SER A 132 -26.66 -7.50 -14.15
CA SER A 132 -25.78 -6.51 -13.51
C SER A 132 -24.47 -7.17 -13.07
N ALA A 133 -23.43 -6.38 -12.84
CA ALA A 133 -22.22 -6.82 -12.16
C ALA A 133 -22.18 -6.28 -10.72
N SER A 134 -21.77 -7.10 -9.76
CA SER A 134 -21.54 -6.65 -8.39
C SER A 134 -20.43 -5.59 -8.35
N ILE A 135 -20.51 -4.65 -7.39
CA ILE A 135 -19.44 -3.69 -7.15
C ILE A 135 -18.33 -4.40 -6.41
N ILE A 136 -17.09 -4.26 -6.88
CA ILE A 136 -15.92 -4.80 -6.17
C ILE A 136 -15.72 -4.00 -4.89
N GLU A 137 -15.63 -4.70 -3.76
CA GLU A 137 -15.32 -4.09 -2.47
C GLU A 137 -13.80 -4.08 -2.24
N SER A 138 -13.28 -2.97 -1.70
CA SER A 138 -11.92 -2.88 -1.19
C SER A 138 -11.90 -2.66 0.32
N GLN A 139 -10.95 -3.32 0.99
CA GLN A 139 -10.72 -3.21 2.44
C GLN A 139 -9.58 -2.24 2.80
N GLY A 140 -8.83 -1.75 1.81
CA GLY A 140 -7.76 -0.80 2.01
C GLY A 140 -6.72 -0.79 0.88
N ALA A 141 -6.20 0.40 0.60
CA ALA A 141 -5.08 0.68 -0.28
C ALA A 141 -3.93 1.30 0.55
N THR A 142 -3.51 2.53 0.26
CA THR A 142 -2.64 3.34 1.12
C THR A 142 -3.33 4.61 1.64
N LEU A 143 -2.72 5.28 2.62
CA LEU A 143 -3.16 6.57 3.16
C LEU A 143 -2.83 7.73 2.20
N SER A 144 -3.43 8.90 2.38
CA SER A 144 -3.20 10.10 1.55
C SER A 144 -1.73 10.54 1.42
N TRP A 145 -0.88 10.19 2.39
CA TRP A 145 0.56 10.47 2.36
C TRP A 145 1.43 9.22 2.15
N GLY A 146 0.82 8.03 2.07
CA GLY A 146 1.48 6.73 2.06
C GLY A 146 1.61 6.12 3.46
N GLY A 147 2.55 5.19 3.63
CA GLY A 147 2.86 4.63 4.94
C GLY A 147 1.92 3.50 5.38
N LEU A 148 2.20 2.93 6.55
CA LEU A 148 1.51 1.74 7.03
C LEU A 148 0.15 2.11 7.63
N PHE A 149 -0.87 1.38 7.21
CA PHE A 149 -2.21 1.49 7.77
C PHE A 149 -2.41 0.60 9.00
N ASP A 150 -1.57 0.77 10.01
CA ASP A 150 -1.57 -0.06 11.22
C ASP A 150 -1.95 0.74 12.45
N ILE A 151 -3.19 1.24 12.45
CA ILE A 151 -3.74 2.05 13.54
C ILE A 151 -3.75 1.26 14.87
N LYS A 152 -3.89 -0.06 14.80
CA LYS A 152 -3.92 -0.95 15.98
C LYS A 152 -2.56 -1.48 16.40
N ARG A 153 -1.51 -1.23 15.59
CA ARG A 153 -0.14 -1.74 15.80
C ARG A 153 -0.07 -3.26 15.95
N ASP A 154 -1.02 -3.97 15.34
CA ASP A 154 -1.13 -5.43 15.40
C ASP A 154 -0.81 -6.08 14.05
N TRP A 155 -0.50 -5.29 13.01
CA TRP A 155 -0.06 -5.83 11.73
C TRP A 155 1.33 -6.43 11.83
N GLN A 156 1.39 -7.77 11.82
CA GLN A 156 2.66 -8.50 11.83
C GLN A 156 3.38 -8.36 10.49
N THR A 157 4.69 -8.15 10.50
CA THR A 157 5.46 -8.08 9.25
C THR A 157 5.44 -9.41 8.50
N PRO A 158 5.37 -9.43 7.15
CA PRO A 158 5.26 -8.27 6.25
C PRO A 158 3.84 -8.04 5.71
N HIS A 159 3.24 -6.90 6.08
CA HIS A 159 2.15 -6.25 5.32
C HIS A 159 2.72 -5.03 4.58
N CYS A 160 3.78 -5.23 3.79
CA CYS A 160 4.53 -4.12 3.18
C CYS A 160 3.88 -3.53 1.92
N GLY A 161 2.97 -4.25 1.25
CA GLY A 161 2.40 -3.82 -0.03
C GLY A 161 1.58 -2.53 0.04
N HIS A 162 0.86 -2.28 1.14
CA HIS A 162 -0.02 -1.12 1.27
C HIS A 162 0.71 0.20 1.52
N ARG A 163 2.02 0.15 1.78
CA ARG A 163 2.78 1.34 2.20
C ARG A 163 2.97 2.34 1.09
N ASP A 164 3.09 1.85 -0.14
CA ASP A 164 3.62 2.63 -1.25
C ASP A 164 2.58 2.98 -2.33
N GLY A 165 1.32 2.61 -2.10
CA GLY A 165 0.23 2.81 -3.05
C GLY A 165 0.25 1.84 -4.23
N HIS A 166 0.97 0.72 -4.13
CA HIS A 166 0.99 -0.35 -5.14
C HIS A 166 0.29 -1.62 -4.65
N ALA A 167 -0.58 -1.54 -3.65
CA ALA A 167 -1.40 -2.68 -3.23
C ALA A 167 -2.81 -2.27 -2.87
N LEU A 168 -3.72 -3.23 -3.03
CA LEU A 168 -5.13 -3.11 -2.69
C LEU A 168 -5.65 -4.45 -2.21
N ASP A 169 -6.36 -4.43 -1.09
CA ASP A 169 -7.15 -5.58 -0.65
C ASP A 169 -8.51 -5.55 -1.31
N VAL A 170 -8.81 -6.59 -2.08
CA VAL A 170 -10.07 -6.80 -2.77
C VAL A 170 -10.87 -7.85 -2.01
N SER A 171 -11.99 -7.44 -1.41
CA SER A 171 -12.91 -8.37 -0.77
C SER A 171 -13.62 -9.20 -1.84
N TRP A 172 -13.59 -10.52 -1.68
CA TRP A 172 -14.32 -11.46 -2.53
C TRP A 172 -15.67 -11.87 -1.91
N GLN A 173 -15.96 -11.45 -0.67
CA GLN A 173 -17.12 -11.90 0.10
C GLN A 173 -18.46 -11.38 -0.45
N SER A 174 -18.43 -10.22 -1.11
CA SER A 174 -19.60 -9.61 -1.76
C SER A 174 -19.88 -10.15 -3.17
N LEU A 175 -18.98 -10.98 -3.71
CA LEU A 175 -19.08 -11.53 -5.06
C LEU A 175 -19.66 -12.95 -5.04
N THR A 176 -20.49 -13.28 -6.02
CA THR A 176 -20.90 -14.67 -6.28
C THR A 176 -19.69 -15.53 -6.69
N THR A 177 -19.76 -16.85 -6.52
CA THR A 177 -18.67 -17.76 -6.96
C THR A 177 -18.29 -17.58 -8.43
N ALA A 178 -19.28 -17.31 -9.30
CA ALA A 178 -19.02 -17.06 -10.72
C ALA A 178 -18.26 -15.75 -10.94
N GLU A 179 -18.61 -14.68 -10.23
CA GLU A 179 -17.91 -13.40 -10.28
C GLU A 179 -16.50 -13.50 -9.69
N GLN A 180 -16.32 -14.23 -8.59
CA GLN A 180 -14.99 -14.53 -8.02
C GLN A 180 -14.08 -15.17 -9.06
N GLN A 181 -14.56 -16.18 -9.78
CA GLN A 181 -13.78 -16.81 -10.86
C GLN A 181 -13.45 -15.82 -11.98
N ILE A 182 -14.41 -14.98 -12.39
CA ILE A 182 -14.18 -13.97 -13.43
C ILE A 182 -13.14 -12.95 -12.99
N LEU A 183 -13.21 -12.47 -11.74
CA LEU A 183 -12.25 -11.53 -11.19
C LEU A 183 -10.84 -12.15 -11.11
N SER A 184 -10.74 -13.39 -10.62
CA SER A 184 -9.49 -14.17 -10.64
C SER A 184 -8.92 -14.24 -12.05
N ASP A 185 -9.72 -14.65 -13.05
CA ASP A 185 -9.30 -14.74 -14.43
C ASP A 185 -8.82 -13.39 -15.00
N VAL A 186 -9.47 -12.28 -14.62
CA VAL A 186 -9.09 -10.93 -15.07
C VAL A 186 -7.74 -10.51 -14.51
N VAL A 187 -7.47 -10.76 -13.22
CA VAL A 187 -6.18 -10.45 -12.59
C VAL A 187 -5.09 -11.35 -13.15
N ASP A 188 -5.34 -12.66 -13.27
CA ASP A 188 -4.36 -13.62 -13.82
C ASP A 188 -3.96 -13.26 -15.26
N GLN A 189 -4.93 -12.85 -16.08
CA GLN A 189 -4.73 -12.43 -17.48
C GLN A 189 -4.24 -10.98 -17.63
N SER A 190 -4.19 -10.20 -16.55
CA SER A 190 -3.67 -8.84 -16.59
C SER A 190 -2.18 -8.85 -16.95
N ILE A 191 -1.70 -7.86 -17.68
CA ILE A 191 -0.24 -7.67 -17.87
C ILE A 191 0.37 -6.89 -16.71
N ASP A 192 -0.44 -6.11 -16.00
CA ASP A 192 0.03 -5.13 -15.01
C ASP A 192 -0.27 -5.55 -13.56
N LEU A 193 -1.09 -6.58 -13.33
CA LEU A 193 -1.57 -6.96 -11.99
C LEU A 193 -1.31 -8.43 -11.68
N SER A 194 -1.03 -8.73 -10.42
CA SER A 194 -0.91 -10.08 -9.86
C SER A 194 -1.52 -10.17 -8.47
N PHE A 195 -1.76 -11.40 -8.01
CA PHE A 195 -2.08 -11.67 -6.62
C PHE A 195 -0.80 -11.88 -5.81
N TYR A 196 -0.80 -11.40 -4.57
CA TYR A 196 0.20 -11.81 -3.59
C TYR A 196 -0.11 -13.22 -3.08
N GLY A 197 0.90 -14.10 -3.09
CA GLY A 197 0.68 -15.55 -3.01
C GLY A 197 -0.04 -16.07 -1.75
N ALA A 198 0.09 -15.39 -0.61
CA ALA A 198 -0.58 -15.79 0.63
C ALA A 198 -2.06 -15.38 0.68
N GLU A 199 -2.45 -14.42 -0.16
CA GLU A 199 -3.76 -13.78 -0.21
C GLU A 199 -4.27 -13.82 -1.66
N ALA A 200 -4.13 -14.98 -2.30
CA ALA A 200 -4.59 -15.25 -3.65
C ALA A 200 -5.89 -16.09 -3.65
N PRO A 201 -6.60 -16.20 -4.78
CA PRO A 201 -7.71 -17.13 -4.94
C PRO A 201 -7.35 -18.56 -4.50
N GLY A 202 -8.23 -19.18 -3.71
CA GLY A 202 -8.05 -20.54 -3.17
C GLY A 202 -7.31 -20.60 -1.82
N THR A 203 -6.93 -19.46 -1.25
CA THR A 203 -6.43 -19.37 0.13
C THR A 203 -7.58 -19.20 1.13
N SER A 204 -7.29 -19.31 2.44
CA SER A 204 -8.26 -19.10 3.52
C SER A 204 -8.46 -17.61 3.89
N ALA A 205 -7.82 -16.69 3.17
CA ALA A 205 -7.94 -15.25 3.41
C ALA A 205 -9.33 -14.75 3.03
N ASN A 206 -9.87 -13.77 3.77
CA ASN A 206 -11.19 -13.17 3.51
C ASN A 206 -11.17 -12.07 2.43
N HIS A 207 -9.99 -11.77 1.88
CA HIS A 207 -9.76 -10.86 0.77
C HIS A 207 -8.63 -11.40 -0.12
N TRP A 208 -8.45 -10.78 -1.28
CA TRP A 208 -7.30 -11.00 -2.15
C TRP A 208 -6.45 -9.74 -2.23
N HIS A 209 -5.15 -9.91 -2.11
CA HIS A 209 -4.19 -8.82 -2.19
C HIS A 209 -3.72 -8.67 -3.63
N VAL A 210 -4.10 -7.57 -4.27
CA VAL A 210 -3.77 -7.25 -5.66
C VAL A 210 -2.65 -6.23 -5.69
N GLN A 211 -1.65 -6.47 -6.53
CA GLN A 211 -0.44 -5.66 -6.67
C GLN A 211 0.04 -5.60 -8.13
N PRO A 212 0.93 -4.66 -8.51
CA PRO A 212 1.60 -4.69 -9.79
C PRO A 212 2.38 -5.98 -10.05
N LYS A 213 2.56 -6.30 -11.33
CA LYS A 213 3.45 -7.37 -11.81
C LYS A 213 4.90 -6.92 -11.90
#